data_AF-A0A957PU65-F1
#
_entry.id   AF-A0A957PU65-F1
#
_cell.length_a   1.000
_cell.length_b   1.000
_cell.length_c   1.000
_cell.angle_alpha   90.00
_cell.angle_beta   90.00
_cell.angle_gamma   90.00
#
_symmetry.space_group_name_H-M   'P 1'
#
loop_
_entity.id
_entity.type
_entity.pdbx_description
1 polymer ?
#
loop_
_entity_poly.entity_id
_entity_poly.type
_entity_poly.pdbx_seq_one_letter_code
_entity_poly.pdbx_strand_id
1 'polypeptide(L)'
;MKRTTLEILSGLAIFGLFSAIVGFSIFFGMFPGDVESWLLRSGDPRQALIYFSLMLSSIFMMIARAGLEIVPFSFVKGDNVKRYINGLPLWALFIFLTASIFGFVNVSPTCKAPEAVIFQDISNNRTYQPANLMEVKPNETITLIASSPDKSQLSCISWEFVGPAFPTFGGKDDCQVTITFSDQPGPSYITLLTTQNFCNQASLFSLEVQVK
;
A
#
# COMPACT_ATOMS: atom_id res chain seq x y z
N MET A 1 25.09 -18.37 34.57
CA MET A 1 26.16 -18.52 33.55
C MET A 1 26.49 -17.16 32.96
N LYS A 2 27.74 -16.70 33.10
CA LYS A 2 28.21 -15.42 32.55
C LYS A 2 28.50 -15.65 31.07
N ARG A 3 27.76 -14.97 30.18
CA ARG A 3 27.94 -15.09 28.72
C ARG A 3 29.25 -14.43 28.32
N THR A 4 29.94 -15.02 27.36
CA THR A 4 31.17 -14.43 26.82
C THR A 4 30.83 -13.37 25.77
N THR A 5 31.67 -12.35 25.62
CA THR A 5 31.47 -11.26 24.65
C THR A 5 31.34 -11.79 23.22
N LEU A 6 32.04 -12.89 22.91
CA LEU A 6 31.98 -13.59 21.62
C LEU A 6 30.59 -14.19 21.34
N GLU A 7 29.92 -14.75 22.35
CA GLU A 7 28.58 -15.31 22.22
C GLU A 7 27.53 -14.23 21.92
N ILE A 8 27.68 -13.04 22.53
CA ILE A 8 26.79 -11.90 22.27
C ILE A 8 26.99 -11.39 20.83
N LEU A 9 28.24 -11.24 20.39
CA LEU A 9 28.57 -10.79 19.03
C LEU A 9 28.03 -11.77 17.97
N SER A 10 28.20 -13.07 18.21
CA SER A 10 27.70 -14.10 17.31
C SER A 10 26.17 -14.15 17.24
N GLY A 11 25.48 -13.94 18.37
CA GLY A 11 24.03 -13.80 18.40
C GLY A 11 23.55 -12.59 17.58
N LEU A 12 24.21 -11.45 17.74
CA LEU A 12 23.95 -10.24 16.94
C LEU A 12 24.16 -10.47 15.44
N ALA A 13 25.22 -11.18 15.06
CA ALA A 13 25.49 -11.50 13.66
C ALA A 13 24.39 -12.37 13.04
N ILE A 14 23.91 -13.40 13.77
CA ILE A 14 22.78 -14.23 13.30
C ILE A 14 21.49 -13.43 13.22
N PHE A 15 21.22 -12.56 14.21
CA PHE A 15 20.05 -11.69 14.18
C PHE A 15 20.06 -10.73 12.98
N GLY A 16 21.22 -10.14 12.67
CA GLY A 16 21.43 -9.32 11.48
C GLY A 16 21.23 -10.11 10.19
N LEU A 17 21.80 -11.31 10.11
CA LEU A 17 21.62 -12.23 8.97
C LEU A 17 20.13 -12.55 8.75
N PHE A 18 19.41 -12.91 9.83
CA PHE A 18 17.99 -13.25 9.73
C PHE A 18 17.16 -12.06 9.28
N SER A 19 17.47 -10.87 9.79
CA SER A 19 16.81 -9.63 9.37
C SER A 19 17.08 -9.32 7.90
N ALA A 20 18.29 -9.56 7.40
CA ALA A 20 18.62 -9.40 5.99
C ALA A 20 17.86 -10.42 5.12
N ILE A 21 17.76 -11.68 5.55
CA ILE A 21 17.00 -12.72 4.85
C ILE A 21 15.52 -12.34 4.77
N VAL A 22 14.90 -11.93 5.88
CA VAL A 22 13.50 -11.48 5.89
C VAL A 22 13.29 -10.30 4.94
N GLY A 23 14.16 -9.28 5.01
CA GLY A 23 14.09 -8.13 4.11
C GLY A 23 14.22 -8.53 2.63
N PHE A 24 15.11 -9.46 2.31
CA PHE A 24 15.28 -9.98 0.95
C PHE A 24 14.06 -10.80 0.50
N SER A 25 13.51 -11.67 1.35
CA SER A 25 12.30 -12.44 1.05
C SER A 25 11.09 -11.56 0.73
N ILE A 26 10.96 -10.41 1.40
CA ILE A 26 9.92 -9.42 1.10
C ILE A 26 10.14 -8.81 -0.30
N PHE A 27 11.39 -8.44 -0.62
CA PHE A 27 11.73 -7.87 -1.93
C PHE A 27 11.50 -8.83 -3.11
N PHE A 28 11.61 -10.13 -2.88
CA PHE A 28 11.37 -11.18 -3.89
C PHE A 28 9.92 -11.69 -3.91
N GLY A 29 8.98 -11.01 -3.24
CA GLY A 29 7.55 -11.35 -3.29
C GLY A 29 7.21 -12.69 -2.64
N MET A 30 8.00 -13.14 -1.67
CA MET A 30 7.72 -14.38 -0.91
C MET A 30 6.73 -14.17 0.24
N PHE A 31 6.31 -12.93 0.48
CA PHE A 31 5.32 -12.54 1.48
C PHE A 31 3.95 -12.27 0.83
N PRO A 32 2.84 -12.29 1.60
CA PRO A 32 1.54 -11.89 1.08
C PRO A 32 1.61 -10.49 0.48
N GLY A 33 1.01 -10.30 -0.70
CA GLY A 33 1.09 -9.04 -1.44
C GLY A 33 0.60 -7.82 -0.65
N ASP A 34 -0.32 -8.00 0.29
CA ASP A 34 -0.80 -6.95 1.19
C ASP A 34 0.30 -6.42 2.13
N VAL A 35 1.21 -7.30 2.58
CA VAL A 35 2.32 -6.92 3.47
C VAL A 35 3.39 -6.18 2.67
N GLU A 36 3.75 -6.71 1.51
CA GLU A 36 4.76 -6.11 0.63
C GLU A 36 4.32 -4.71 0.17
N SER A 37 3.08 -4.59 -0.29
CA SER A 37 2.51 -3.32 -0.73
C SER A 37 2.37 -2.29 0.40
N TRP A 38 2.04 -2.73 1.62
CA TRP A 38 2.04 -1.87 2.80
C TRP A 38 3.44 -1.34 3.11
N LEU A 39 4.47 -2.20 3.07
CA LEU A 39 5.86 -1.82 3.38
C LEU A 39 6.45 -0.86 2.34
N LEU A 40 6.18 -1.11 1.06
CA LEU A 40 6.69 -0.29 -0.04
C LEU A 40 6.02 1.09 -0.14
N ARG A 41 4.84 1.27 0.47
CA ARG A 41 4.06 2.53 0.45
C ARG A 41 4.04 3.29 1.78
N SER A 42 4.82 2.83 2.77
CA SER A 42 5.16 3.60 3.97
C SER A 42 5.76 4.97 3.61
N GLY A 43 5.59 5.96 4.49
CA GLY A 43 6.23 7.27 4.35
C GLY A 43 7.77 7.20 4.25
N ASP A 44 8.37 6.13 4.78
CA ASP A 44 9.75 5.74 4.53
C ASP A 44 9.81 4.21 4.31
N PRO A 45 9.82 3.74 3.04
CA PRO A 45 9.82 2.30 2.73
C PRO A 45 11.05 1.56 3.24
N ARG A 46 12.21 2.25 3.31
CA ARG A 46 13.45 1.63 3.79
C ARG A 46 13.36 1.38 5.29
N GLN A 47 12.89 2.37 6.05
CA GLN A 47 12.69 2.20 7.49
C GLN A 47 11.58 1.20 7.81
N ALA A 48 10.48 1.20 7.08
CA ALA A 48 9.42 0.20 7.26
C ALA A 48 9.94 -1.23 7.06
N LEU A 49 10.72 -1.46 6.00
CA LEU A 49 11.32 -2.76 5.75
C LEU A 49 12.31 -3.17 6.85
N ILE A 50 13.13 -2.23 7.34
CA ILE A 50 14.05 -2.48 8.45
C ILE A 50 13.27 -2.84 9.73
N TYR A 51 12.31 -2.02 10.15
CA TYR A 51 11.55 -2.27 11.38
C TYR A 51 10.75 -3.57 11.30
N PHE A 52 10.12 -3.86 10.16
CA PHE A 52 9.39 -5.10 9.95
C PHE A 52 10.31 -6.32 10.00
N SER A 53 11.47 -6.23 9.35
CA SER A 53 12.46 -7.31 9.37
C SER A 53 13.00 -7.56 10.78
N LEU A 54 13.32 -6.50 11.53
CA LEU A 54 13.76 -6.59 12.93
C LEU A 54 12.67 -7.19 13.83
N MET A 55 11.41 -6.80 13.61
CA MET A 55 10.27 -7.32 14.35
C MET A 55 10.14 -8.83 14.13
N LEU A 56 10.08 -9.29 12.87
CA LEU A 56 9.97 -10.72 12.56
C LEU A 56 11.17 -11.52 13.06
N SER A 57 12.39 -11.00 12.92
CA SER A 57 13.61 -11.64 13.44
C SER A 57 13.56 -11.80 14.96
N SER A 58 13.08 -10.78 15.68
CA SER A 58 12.99 -10.83 17.13
C SER A 58 11.95 -11.84 17.60
N ILE A 59 10.76 -11.86 16.98
CA ILE A 59 9.70 -12.84 17.22
C ILE A 59 10.22 -14.25 16.96
N PHE A 60 10.85 -14.46 15.80
CA PHE A 60 11.39 -15.77 15.42
C PHE A 60 12.43 -16.28 16.43
N MET A 61 13.40 -15.44 16.80
CA MET A 61 14.42 -15.83 17.78
C MET A 61 13.84 -16.13 19.17
N MET A 62 12.81 -15.39 19.60
CA MET A 62 12.11 -15.66 20.86
C MET A 62 11.34 -16.99 20.80
N ILE A 63 10.62 -17.28 19.71
CA ILE A 63 9.90 -18.55 19.51
C ILE A 63 10.89 -19.72 19.47
N ALA A 64 11.97 -19.59 18.70
CA ALA A 64 13.02 -20.61 18.59
C ALA A 64 13.66 -20.90 19.96
N ARG A 65 13.78 -19.89 20.81
CA ARG A 65 14.29 -20.03 22.19
C ARG A 65 13.27 -20.60 23.17
N ALA A 66 11.99 -20.31 22.98
CA ALA A 66 10.91 -20.91 23.76
C ALA A 66 10.76 -22.42 23.46
N GLY A 67 11.45 -22.94 22.44
CA GLY A 67 11.40 -24.36 22.08
C GLY A 67 10.06 -24.76 21.45
N LEU A 68 9.29 -23.78 20.98
CA LEU A 68 8.02 -24.04 20.29
C LEU A 68 8.33 -24.64 18.91
N GLU A 69 7.86 -25.86 18.66
CA GLU A 69 8.05 -26.62 17.42
C GLU A 69 7.28 -26.05 16.20
N ILE A 70 6.87 -24.79 16.25
CA ILE A 70 6.14 -24.09 15.19
C ILE A 70 7.05 -23.86 13.97
N VAL A 71 8.37 -23.97 14.15
CA VAL A 71 9.37 -23.73 13.12
C VAL A 71 9.81 -25.08 12.49
N PRO A 72 9.48 -25.35 11.21
CA PRO A 72 9.73 -26.65 10.58
C PRO A 72 11.21 -26.90 10.21
N PHE A 73 12.14 -26.06 10.67
CA PHE A 73 13.55 -26.17 10.34
C PHE A 73 14.28 -27.13 11.30
N SER A 74 14.51 -28.36 10.83
CA SER A 74 15.39 -29.36 11.45
C SER A 74 16.83 -28.85 11.70
N PHE A 75 17.21 -27.73 11.10
CA PHE A 75 18.51 -27.07 11.21
C PHE A 75 18.83 -26.55 12.63
N VAL A 76 17.82 -26.28 13.46
CA VAL A 76 17.99 -25.77 14.84
C VAL A 76 18.36 -26.88 15.84
N LYS A 77 18.41 -28.15 15.39
CA LYS A 77 18.73 -29.29 16.27
C LYS A 77 20.23 -29.44 16.59
N GLY A 78 21.13 -28.80 15.84
CA GLY A 78 22.56 -28.84 16.12
C GLY A 78 22.92 -28.02 17.36
N ASP A 79 23.64 -28.62 18.32
CA ASP A 79 24.04 -27.96 19.58
C ASP A 79 24.83 -26.67 19.36
N ASN A 80 25.62 -26.61 18.29
CA ASN A 80 26.37 -25.43 17.90
C ASN A 80 25.43 -24.28 17.48
N VAL A 81 24.38 -24.56 16.70
CA VAL A 81 23.41 -23.55 16.22
C VAL A 81 22.57 -23.01 17.38
N LYS A 82 22.17 -23.89 18.32
CA LYS A 82 21.48 -23.48 19.55
C LYS A 82 22.31 -22.53 20.40
N ARG A 83 23.63 -22.75 20.49
CA ARG A 83 24.51 -21.88 21.26
C ARG A 83 24.53 -20.45 20.70
N TYR A 84 24.52 -20.31 19.37
CA TYR A 84 24.52 -19.01 18.72
C TYR A 84 23.15 -18.31 18.74
N ILE A 85 22.05 -19.04 18.56
CA ILE A 85 20.67 -18.51 18.71
C ILE A 85 20.43 -18.04 20.16
N ASN A 86 20.98 -18.75 21.13
CA ASN A 86 20.91 -18.37 22.54
C ASN A 86 21.88 -17.25 22.94
N GLY A 87 22.77 -16.82 22.04
CA GLY A 87 23.81 -15.81 22.29
C GLY A 87 23.25 -14.44 22.68
N LEU A 88 22.15 -14.02 22.07
CA LEU A 88 21.41 -12.80 22.45
C LEU A 88 20.55 -13.05 23.70
N PRO A 89 20.58 -12.18 24.72
CA PRO A 89 19.74 -12.35 25.90
C PRO A 89 18.28 -11.96 25.57
N LEU A 90 17.32 -12.59 26.28
CA LEU A 90 15.89 -12.33 26.04
C LEU A 90 15.55 -10.85 26.17
N TRP A 91 16.14 -10.15 27.15
CA TRP A 91 15.91 -8.72 27.33
C TRP A 91 16.35 -7.89 26.10
N ALA A 92 17.43 -8.27 25.41
CA ALA A 92 17.87 -7.57 24.21
C ALA A 92 16.90 -7.81 23.04
N LEU A 93 16.40 -9.04 22.89
CA LEU A 93 15.36 -9.36 21.91
C LEU A 93 14.07 -8.58 22.18
N PHE A 94 13.66 -8.44 23.45
CA PHE A 94 12.53 -7.60 23.84
C PHE A 94 12.76 -6.12 23.49
N ILE A 95 13.96 -5.58 23.74
CA ILE A 95 14.29 -4.21 23.32
C ILE A 95 14.18 -4.06 21.80
N PHE A 96 14.76 -4.98 21.02
CA PHE A 96 14.63 -4.95 19.56
C PHE A 96 13.18 -5.03 19.10
N LEU A 97 12.38 -5.93 19.70
CA LEU A 97 10.96 -6.05 19.39
C LEU A 97 10.22 -4.74 19.68
N THR A 98 10.34 -4.20 20.89
CA THR A 98 9.63 -2.97 21.28
C THR A 98 10.04 -1.77 20.43
N ALA A 99 11.34 -1.60 20.17
CA ALA A 99 11.86 -0.56 19.30
C ALA A 99 11.36 -0.72 17.86
N SER A 100 11.32 -1.96 17.35
CA SER A 100 10.79 -2.24 16.01
C SER A 100 9.30 -1.98 15.90
N ILE A 101 8.49 -2.34 16.90
CA ILE A 101 7.04 -2.06 16.91
C ILE A 101 6.80 -0.56 16.94
N PHE A 102 7.50 0.16 17.82
CA PHE A 102 7.38 1.60 17.90
C PHE A 102 7.81 2.28 16.59
N GLY A 103 8.93 1.87 16.01
CA GLY A 103 9.38 2.34 14.69
C GLY A 103 8.36 2.05 13.60
N PHE A 104 7.83 0.82 13.58
CA PHE A 104 6.86 0.34 12.60
C PHE A 104 5.54 1.13 12.64
N VAL A 105 5.04 1.46 13.83
CA VAL A 105 3.84 2.30 14.00
C VAL A 105 4.08 3.72 13.49
N ASN A 106 5.27 4.28 13.68
CA ASN A 106 5.60 5.64 13.21
C ASN A 106 5.79 5.74 11.70
N VAL A 107 6.13 4.63 11.03
CA VAL A 107 6.25 4.57 9.56
C VAL A 107 5.01 3.94 8.91
N SER A 108 3.94 3.68 9.68
CA SER A 108 2.69 3.19 9.13
C SER A 108 2.18 4.16 8.06
N PRO A 109 1.73 3.67 6.90
CA PRO A 109 1.09 4.53 5.92
C PRO A 109 -0.11 5.19 6.60
N THR A 110 -0.12 6.52 6.60
CA THR A 110 -1.29 7.27 7.04
C THR A 110 -2.37 7.01 6.02
N CYS A 111 -3.35 6.18 6.40
CA CYS A 111 -4.52 5.95 5.56
C CYS A 111 -5.28 7.28 5.45
N LYS A 112 -5.19 7.89 4.28
CA LYS A 112 -5.93 9.11 3.94
C LYS A 112 -6.73 8.81 2.70
N ALA A 113 -7.98 9.26 2.70
CA ALA A 113 -8.77 9.29 1.49
C ALA A 113 -8.03 10.14 0.43
N PRO A 114 -8.17 9.84 -0.88
CA PRO A 114 -7.56 10.66 -1.91
C PRO A 114 -7.94 12.13 -1.73
N GLU A 115 -6.93 13.00 -1.69
CA GLU A 115 -7.14 14.44 -1.49
C GLU A 115 -7.47 15.14 -2.83
N ALA A 116 -7.01 14.59 -3.96
CA ALA A 116 -7.23 15.13 -5.29
C ALA A 116 -7.25 14.05 -6.38
N VAL A 117 -7.99 14.33 -7.47
CA VAL A 117 -8.04 13.54 -8.69
C VAL A 117 -8.04 14.49 -9.88
N ILE A 118 -7.35 14.09 -10.95
CA ILE A 118 -7.39 14.78 -12.24
C ILE A 118 -8.19 13.90 -13.21
N PHE A 119 -9.19 14.51 -13.85
CA PHE A 119 -9.92 13.89 -14.96
C PHE A 119 -9.24 14.29 -16.27
N GLN A 120 -8.76 13.31 -17.03
CA GLN A 120 -8.14 13.53 -18.34
C GLN A 120 -9.05 13.02 -19.45
N ASP A 121 -9.46 13.92 -20.34
CA ASP A 121 -10.11 13.58 -21.60
C ASP A 121 -9.03 13.20 -22.62
N ILE A 122 -8.95 11.92 -22.96
CA ILE A 122 -7.98 11.39 -23.93
C ILE A 122 -8.32 11.88 -25.34
N SER A 123 -9.61 11.97 -25.67
CA SER A 123 -10.09 12.29 -27.01
C SER A 123 -9.65 13.68 -27.44
N ASN A 124 -9.74 14.66 -26.52
CA ASN A 124 -9.40 16.06 -26.77
C ASN A 124 -8.10 16.52 -26.10
N ASN A 125 -7.40 15.62 -25.40
CA ASN A 125 -6.19 15.89 -24.60
C ASN A 125 -6.37 17.08 -23.62
N ARG A 126 -7.50 17.08 -22.89
CA ARG A 126 -7.82 18.12 -21.89
C ARG A 126 -7.78 17.53 -20.50
N THR A 127 -7.47 18.36 -19.51
CA THR A 127 -7.47 17.96 -18.10
C THR A 127 -8.42 18.84 -17.31
N TYR A 128 -9.12 18.24 -16.36
CA TYR A 128 -10.11 18.90 -15.54
C TYR A 128 -9.85 18.59 -14.07
N GLN A 129 -9.93 19.62 -13.24
CA GLN A 129 -9.96 19.47 -11.79
C GLN A 129 -11.40 19.18 -11.34
N PRO A 130 -11.60 18.58 -10.16
CA PRO A 130 -12.93 18.43 -9.58
C PRO A 130 -13.61 19.81 -9.46
N ALA A 131 -14.93 19.83 -9.64
CA ALA A 131 -15.78 21.01 -9.70
C ALA A 131 -15.53 21.96 -10.90
N ASN A 132 -14.61 21.65 -11.82
CA ASN A 132 -14.52 22.38 -13.08
C ASN A 132 -15.72 22.09 -13.98
N LEU A 133 -16.06 23.06 -14.82
CA LEU A 133 -17.01 22.92 -15.89
C LEU A 133 -16.34 22.27 -17.12
N MET A 134 -16.92 21.18 -17.59
CA MET A 134 -16.60 20.52 -18.83
C MET A 134 -17.66 20.85 -19.89
N GLU A 135 -17.24 21.55 -20.93
CA GLU A 135 -18.10 21.88 -22.07
C GLU A 135 -17.95 20.83 -23.17
N VAL A 136 -19.07 20.28 -23.63
CA VAL A 136 -19.12 19.18 -24.61
C VAL A 136 -20.15 19.47 -25.70
N LYS A 137 -19.94 18.90 -26.89
CA LYS A 137 -20.89 19.03 -27.99
C LYS A 137 -21.95 17.92 -27.95
N PRO A 138 -23.16 18.16 -28.48
CA PRO A 138 -24.17 17.14 -28.68
C PRO A 138 -23.60 15.94 -29.46
N ASN A 139 -23.91 14.72 -29.01
CA ASN A 139 -23.46 13.46 -29.60
C ASN A 139 -21.94 13.25 -29.63
N GLU A 140 -21.17 14.07 -28.92
CA GLU A 140 -19.74 13.87 -28.74
C GLU A 140 -19.48 12.65 -27.86
N THR A 141 -18.48 11.83 -28.22
CA THR A 141 -18.03 10.72 -27.39
C THR A 141 -16.63 10.99 -26.86
N ILE A 142 -16.50 11.02 -25.53
CA ILE A 142 -15.25 11.26 -24.83
C ILE A 142 -14.83 10.03 -24.05
N THR A 143 -13.53 9.93 -23.77
CA THR A 143 -13.00 8.94 -22.83
C THR A 143 -12.26 9.67 -21.72
N LEU A 144 -12.79 9.54 -20.50
CA LEU A 144 -12.21 10.13 -19.30
C LEU A 144 -11.39 9.09 -18.55
N ILE A 145 -10.18 9.46 -18.16
CA ILE A 145 -9.34 8.71 -17.21
C ILE A 145 -9.19 9.53 -15.94
N ALA A 146 -9.42 8.89 -14.80
CA ALA A 146 -9.10 9.46 -13.50
C ALA A 146 -7.68 9.07 -13.09
N SER A 147 -6.89 10.04 -12.64
CA SER A 147 -5.53 9.83 -12.15
C SER A 147 -5.23 10.69 -10.93
N SER A 148 -4.30 10.24 -10.09
CA SER A 148 -3.82 11.02 -8.95
C SER A 148 -2.72 11.98 -9.39
N PRO A 149 -2.74 13.26 -8.96
CA PRO A 149 -1.66 14.22 -9.25
C PRO A 149 -0.29 13.73 -8.76
N ASP A 150 -0.27 12.98 -7.65
CA ASP A 150 0.95 12.43 -7.05
C ASP A 150 1.35 11.08 -7.66
N LYS A 151 0.68 10.65 -8.74
CA LYS A 151 0.86 9.34 -9.39
C LYS A 151 0.63 8.13 -8.47
N SER A 152 -0.07 8.33 -7.36
CA SER A 152 -0.54 7.23 -6.51
C SER A 152 -1.56 6.40 -7.28
N GLN A 153 -1.51 5.07 -7.17
CA GLN A 153 -2.51 4.21 -7.77
C GLN A 153 -3.89 4.45 -7.13
N LEU A 154 -4.86 4.82 -7.96
CA LEU A 154 -6.27 4.94 -7.58
C LEU A 154 -6.97 3.60 -7.79
N SER A 155 -7.94 3.31 -6.94
CA SER A 155 -8.93 2.26 -7.16
C SER A 155 -10.29 2.95 -7.32
N CYS A 156 -10.88 2.85 -8.51
CA CYS A 156 -12.12 3.54 -8.84
C CYS A 156 -13.30 2.61 -8.55
N ILE A 157 -14.05 2.91 -7.49
CA ILE A 157 -15.13 2.06 -7.00
C ILE A 157 -16.34 2.16 -7.92
N SER A 158 -16.76 3.40 -8.22
CA SER A 158 -17.92 3.63 -9.05
C SER A 158 -17.84 4.97 -9.77
N TRP A 159 -18.34 4.94 -11.01
CA TRP A 159 -18.69 6.12 -11.78
C TRP A 159 -20.21 6.28 -11.77
N GLU A 160 -20.66 7.44 -11.36
CA GLU A 160 -22.06 7.85 -11.30
C GLU A 160 -22.26 9.08 -12.19
N PHE A 161 -23.45 9.17 -12.77
CA PHE A 161 -23.79 10.16 -13.78
C PHE A 161 -25.18 10.68 -13.49
N VAL A 162 -25.32 11.99 -13.34
CA VAL A 162 -26.57 12.63 -12.96
C VAL A 162 -26.87 13.76 -13.93
N GLY A 163 -28.06 13.75 -14.53
CA GLY A 163 -28.51 14.84 -15.40
C GLY A 163 -28.86 14.41 -16.83
N PRO A 164 -29.42 15.33 -17.62
CA PRO A 164 -29.96 15.04 -18.95
C PRO A 164 -28.90 14.76 -20.02
N ALA A 165 -27.63 15.12 -19.79
CA ALA A 165 -26.54 14.93 -20.77
C ALA A 165 -26.15 13.46 -21.00
N PHE A 166 -26.65 12.50 -20.19
CA PHE A 166 -26.19 11.11 -20.19
C PHE A 166 -27.32 10.13 -20.59
N PRO A 167 -27.51 9.84 -21.89
CA PRO A 167 -28.57 8.96 -22.38
C PRO A 167 -28.19 7.47 -22.31
N THR A 168 -26.91 7.13 -22.51
CA THR A 168 -26.39 5.77 -22.57
C THR A 168 -24.96 5.71 -22.02
N PHE A 169 -24.71 4.75 -21.12
CA PHE A 169 -23.39 4.56 -20.51
C PHE A 169 -22.54 3.64 -21.39
N GLY A 170 -21.32 4.07 -21.72
CA GLY A 170 -20.33 3.20 -22.35
C GLY A 170 -19.73 2.18 -21.37
N GLY A 171 -18.74 1.42 -21.86
CA GLY A 171 -17.96 0.50 -21.02
C GLY A 171 -17.26 1.23 -19.87
N LYS A 172 -17.26 0.61 -18.70
CA LYS A 172 -16.49 1.04 -17.53
C LYS A 172 -15.33 0.09 -17.39
N ASP A 173 -14.10 0.61 -17.39
CA ASP A 173 -12.89 -0.16 -17.09
C ASP A 173 -12.11 0.54 -15.98
N ASP A 174 -12.24 0.03 -14.75
CA ASP A 174 -11.55 0.51 -13.56
C ASP A 174 -11.65 2.06 -13.39
N CYS A 175 -10.59 2.81 -13.69
CA CYS A 175 -10.54 4.28 -13.63
C CYS A 175 -10.77 5.00 -14.97
N GLN A 176 -11.27 4.29 -15.98
CA GLN A 176 -11.59 4.83 -17.31
C GLN A 176 -13.08 4.66 -17.61
N VAL A 177 -13.67 5.71 -18.18
CA VAL A 177 -15.05 5.66 -18.67
C VAL A 177 -15.21 6.36 -20.00
N THR A 178 -15.95 5.72 -20.91
CA THR A 178 -16.34 6.30 -22.19
C THR A 178 -17.80 6.73 -22.14
N ILE A 179 -18.08 7.97 -22.52
CA ILE A 179 -19.39 8.61 -22.41
C ILE A 179 -19.75 9.23 -23.76
N THR A 180 -20.97 8.97 -24.22
CA THR A 180 -21.57 9.68 -25.36
C THR A 180 -22.64 10.63 -24.85
N PHE A 181 -22.49 11.92 -25.13
CA PHE A 181 -23.40 12.94 -24.62
C PHE A 181 -24.67 13.08 -25.46
N SER A 182 -25.80 13.36 -24.81
CA SER A 182 -27.05 13.70 -25.51
C SER A 182 -27.03 15.12 -26.07
N ASP A 183 -28.08 15.46 -26.80
CA ASP A 183 -28.41 16.80 -27.25
C ASP A 183 -29.24 17.61 -26.23
N GLN A 184 -29.57 17.02 -25.06
CA GLN A 184 -30.41 17.68 -24.08
C GLN A 184 -29.61 18.66 -23.20
N PRO A 185 -29.91 19.97 -23.25
CA PRO A 185 -29.25 20.93 -22.39
C PRO A 185 -29.75 20.81 -20.94
N GLY A 186 -28.83 20.96 -19.99
CA GLY A 186 -29.15 21.02 -18.55
C GLY A 186 -27.96 20.69 -17.66
N PRO A 187 -28.03 21.03 -16.36
CA PRO A 187 -26.95 20.77 -15.41
C PRO A 187 -26.76 19.26 -15.29
N SER A 188 -25.53 18.81 -15.56
CA SER A 188 -25.17 17.40 -15.54
C SER A 188 -23.86 17.23 -14.77
N TYR A 189 -23.72 16.13 -14.03
CA TYR A 189 -22.58 15.87 -13.18
C TYR A 189 -22.05 14.46 -13.41
N ILE A 190 -20.72 14.34 -13.50
CA ILE A 190 -20.01 13.07 -13.44
C ILE A 190 -19.40 12.97 -12.06
N THR A 191 -19.74 11.93 -11.31
CA THR A 191 -19.20 11.68 -9.98
C THR A 191 -18.36 10.41 -9.98
N LEU A 192 -17.19 10.49 -9.37
CA LEU A 192 -16.27 9.38 -9.19
C LEU A 192 -16.08 9.13 -7.70
N LEU A 193 -16.44 7.93 -7.26
CA LEU A 193 -16.08 7.40 -5.95
C LEU A 193 -14.79 6.59 -6.10
N THR A 194 -13.73 7.00 -5.41
CA THR A 194 -12.44 6.32 -5.49
C THR A 194 -11.79 6.20 -4.12
N THR A 195 -11.04 5.12 -3.95
CA THR A 195 -10.12 4.91 -2.83
C THR A 195 -8.68 4.98 -3.34
N GLN A 196 -7.76 5.30 -2.44
CA GLN A 196 -6.36 4.98 -2.62
C GLN A 196 -6.11 3.61 -1.99
N ASN A 197 -5.29 2.78 -2.64
CA ASN A 197 -5.09 1.38 -2.25
C ASN A 197 -4.93 1.19 -0.73
N PHE A 198 -5.54 0.12 -0.21
CA PHE A 198 -5.52 -0.31 1.21
C PHE A 198 -6.30 0.58 2.19
N CYS A 199 -6.92 1.67 1.72
CA CYS A 199 -7.83 2.49 2.51
C CYS A 199 -9.30 2.18 2.19
N ASN A 200 -10.06 1.82 3.23
CA ASN A 200 -11.53 1.76 3.14
C ASN A 200 -12.18 3.16 3.11
N GLN A 201 -11.39 4.23 3.19
CA GLN A 201 -11.86 5.59 3.10
C GLN A 201 -11.92 6.02 1.63
N ALA A 202 -13.13 6.17 1.13
CA ALA A 202 -13.39 6.65 -0.22
C ALA A 202 -13.59 8.17 -0.22
N SER A 203 -13.10 8.83 -1.26
CA SER A 203 -13.45 10.22 -1.57
C SER A 203 -14.34 10.26 -2.81
N LEU A 204 -15.24 11.23 -2.83
CA LEU A 204 -16.10 11.52 -3.98
C LEU A 204 -15.62 12.79 -4.66
N PHE A 205 -15.42 12.71 -5.98
CA PHE A 205 -15.05 13.85 -6.83
C PHE A 205 -16.11 14.05 -7.91
N SER A 206 -16.52 15.29 -8.14
CA SER A 206 -17.53 15.62 -9.14
C SER A 206 -16.95 16.51 -10.24
N LEU A 207 -17.41 16.33 -11.47
CA LEU A 207 -17.15 17.21 -12.61
C LEU A 207 -18.50 17.71 -13.15
N GLU A 208 -18.64 19.02 -13.32
CA GLU A 208 -19.84 19.60 -13.91
C GLU A 208 -19.73 19.53 -15.44
N VAL A 209 -20.82 19.19 -16.11
CA VAL A 209 -20.89 19.04 -17.56
C VAL A 209 -22.00 19.89 -18.12
N GLN A 210 -21.70 20.63 -19.18
CA GLN A 210 -22.67 21.41 -19.93
C GLN A 210 -22.54 21.13 -21.43
N VAL A 211 -23.66 20.73 -22.04
CA VAL A 211 -23.79 20.57 -23.48
C VAL A 211 -23.96 21.96 -24.13
N LYS A 212 -23.12 22.27 -25.12
CA LYS A 212 -23.13 23.53 -25.89
C LYS A 212 -23.60 23.35 -27.32
#